data_AF-A0A7W1IAU0-F1
#
_entry.id   AF-A0A7W1IAU0-F1
#
_cell.length_a   1.000
_cell.length_b   1.000
_cell.length_c   1.000
_cell.angle_alpha   90.00
_cell.angle_beta   90.00
_cell.angle_gamma   90.00
#
_symmetry.space_group_name_H-M   'P 1'
#
loop_
_entity.id
_entity.type
_entity.pdbx_description
1 polymer ?
#
loop_
_entity_poly.entity_id
_entity_poly.type
_entity_poly.pdbx_seq_one_letter_code
_entity_poly.pdbx_strand_id
1 'polypeptide(L)' 'MKWLVGFLGANLGGWLGWWLGARFGLGVGLFLSLIGTAAGVYYARRLISEYLDFD' A
#
# COMPACT_ATOMS: atom_id res chain seq x y z
N MET A 1 -6.21 -3.56 17.05
CA MET A 1 -4.95 -3.81 16.30
C MET A 1 -5.09 -3.65 14.76
N LYS A 2 -6.30 -3.48 14.21
CA LYS A 2 -6.57 -3.41 12.77
C LYS A 2 -5.98 -2.16 12.06
N TRP A 3 -5.86 -1.05 12.78
CA TRP A 3 -5.25 0.21 12.28
C TRP A 3 -3.77 0.04 11.86
N LEU A 4 -2.99 -0.75 12.60
CA LEU A 4 -1.55 -0.90 12.33
C LEU A 4 -1.30 -1.61 11.01
N VAL A 5 -2.13 -2.60 10.69
CA VAL A 5 -2.05 -3.35 9.43
C VAL A 5 -2.41 -2.46 8.25
N GLY A 6 -3.43 -1.59 8.40
CA GLY A 6 -3.75 -0.57 7.41
C GLY A 6 -2.61 0.44 7.20
N PHE A 7 -1.97 0.87 8.28
CA PHE A 7 -0.84 1.80 8.24
C PHE A 7 0.41 1.19 7.58
N LEU A 8 0.71 -0.07 7.91
CA LEU A 8 1.80 -0.85 7.29
C LEU A 8 1.56 -1.08 5.80
N GLY A 9 0.33 -1.46 5.41
CA GLY A 9 -0.03 -1.63 4.00
C GLY A 9 0.07 -0.35 3.18
N ALA A 10 -0.36 0.78 3.75
CA ALA A 10 -0.21 2.09 3.11
C ALA A 10 1.27 2.46 2.89
N ASN A 11 2.10 2.28 3.93
CA ASN A 11 3.53 2.60 3.85
C ASN A 11 4.28 1.68 2.89
N LEU A 12 4.05 0.37 2.95
CA LEU A 12 4.68 -0.60 2.04
C LEU A 12 4.23 -0.38 0.60
N GLY A 13 2.94 -0.12 0.38
CA GLY A 13 2.39 0.18 -0.94
C GLY A 13 2.97 1.45 -1.55
N GLY A 14 3.06 2.53 -0.76
CA GLY A 14 3.66 3.79 -1.20
C GLY A 14 5.16 3.68 -1.46
N TRP A 15 5.89 2.94 -0.61
CA TRP A 15 7.34 2.70 -0.76
C TRP A 15 7.65 1.84 -1.99
N LEU A 16 6.91 0.75 -2.22
CA LEU A 16 7.05 -0.08 -3.42
C LEU A 16 6.70 0.71 -4.68
N GLY A 17 5.63 1.50 -4.65
CA GLY A 17 5.26 2.39 -5.75
C GLY A 17 6.35 3.42 -6.07
N TRP A 18 6.95 4.03 -5.05
CA TRP A 18 8.04 4.99 -5.24
C TRP A 18 9.30 4.31 -5.79
N TRP A 19 9.70 3.17 -5.23
CA TRP A 19 10.90 2.44 -5.63
C TRP A 19 10.83 1.96 -7.08
N LEU A 20 9.65 1.47 -7.51
CA LEU A 20 9.41 1.09 -8.90
C LEU A 20 9.33 2.31 -9.82
N GLY A 21 8.59 3.36 -9.43
CA GLY A 21 8.33 4.49 -10.30
C GLY A 21 9.48 5.51 -10.42
N ALA A 22 10.31 5.67 -9.37
CA ALA A 22 11.49 6.53 -9.40
C ALA A 22 12.51 6.08 -10.47
N ARG A 23 12.46 4.81 -10.87
CA ARG A 23 13.30 4.25 -11.94
C ARG A 23 12.86 4.66 -13.35
N PHE A 24 11.63 5.15 -13.51
CA PHE A 24 11.05 5.60 -14.77
C PHE A 24 10.88 7.14 -14.85
N GLY A 25 11.33 7.86 -13.82
CA GLY A 25 11.28 9.33 -13.73
C GLY A 25 10.26 9.85 -12.70
N LEU A 26 10.41 11.10 -12.29
CA LEU A 26 9.66 11.71 -11.17
C LEU A 26 8.12 11.67 -11.35
N GLY A 27 7.63 11.91 -12.58
CA GLY A 27 6.18 11.87 -12.85
C GLY A 27 5.59 10.47 -12.71
N VAL A 28 6.30 9.45 -13.18
CA VAL A 28 5.89 8.04 -13.06
C VAL A 28 6.03 7.57 -11.62
N GLY A 29 7.07 8.02 -10.90
CA GLY A 29 7.25 7.86 -9.46
C GLY A 29 6.05 8.30 -8.64
N LEU A 30 5.57 9.52 -8.86
CA LEU A 30 4.41 10.07 -8.14
C LEU A 30 3.13 9.27 -8.42
N PHE A 31 2.87 8.93 -9.69
CA PHE A 31 1.68 8.15 -10.05
C PHE A 31 1.73 6.72 -9.48
N LEU A 32 2.87 6.03 -9.58
CA LEU A 32 3.04 4.70 -9.00
C LEU A 32 2.99 4.72 -7.48
N SER A 33 3.45 5.78 -6.81
CA SER A 33 3.26 5.91 -5.37
C SER A 33 1.81 6.07 -4.96
N LEU A 34 1.01 6.86 -5.71
CA LEU A 34 -0.42 6.99 -5.44
C LEU A 34 -1.15 5.65 -5.66
N ILE A 35 -0.88 5.00 -6.78
CA ILE A 35 -1.48 3.69 -7.12
C ILE A 35 -1.01 2.61 -6.13
N GLY A 36 0.28 2.58 -5.81
CA GLY A 36 0.87 1.64 -4.86
C GLY A 36 0.31 1.82 -3.46
N THR A 37 0.11 3.06 -3.00
CA THR A 37 -0.53 3.34 -1.71
C THR A 37 -1.98 2.86 -1.69
N ALA A 38 -2.75 3.17 -2.75
CA ALA A 38 -4.14 2.73 -2.87
C ALA A 38 -4.26 1.19 -2.89
N ALA A 39 -3.40 0.52 -3.66
CA ALA A 39 -3.31 -0.93 -3.71
C ALA A 39 -2.90 -1.53 -2.36
N GLY A 40 -1.89 -0.96 -1.70
CA GLY A 40 -1.42 -1.40 -0.39
C GLY A 40 -2.49 -1.26 0.71
N VAL A 41 -3.27 -0.18 0.69
CA VAL A 41 -4.42 -0.01 1.58
C VAL A 41 -5.53 -1.01 1.27
N TYR A 42 -5.82 -1.27 -0.01
CA TYR A 42 -6.83 -2.25 -0.41
C TYR A 42 -6.46 -3.66 0.06
N TYR A 43 -5.24 -4.11 -0.20
CA TYR A 43 -4.75 -5.42 0.24
C TYR A 43 -4.67 -5.53 1.76
N ALA A 44 -4.27 -4.46 2.46
CA ALA A 44 -4.29 -4.46 3.92
C ALA A 44 -5.70 -4.56 4.49
N ARG A 45 -6.68 -3.85 3.92
CA ARG A 45 -8.09 -3.98 4.32
C ARG A 45 -8.61 -5.39 4.05
N ARG A 46 -8.22 -5.98 2.92
CA ARG A 46 -8.59 -7.35 2.58
C ARG A 46 -7.97 -8.36 3.55
N LEU A 47 -6.68 -8.26 3.84
CA LEU A 47 -5.99 -9.08 4.84
C LEU A 47 -6.61 -8.94 6.24
N ILE A 48 -7.02 -7.74 6.63
CA ILE A 48 -7.72 -7.51 7.90
C ILE A 48 -9.06 -8.27 7.92
N SER A 49 -9.84 -8.17 6.85
CA SER A 49 -11.15 -8.84 6.75
C SER A 49 -11.05 -10.36 6.62
N GLU A 50 -9.93 -10.87 6.09
CA GLU A 50 -9.77 -12.30 5.78
C GLU A 50 -9.02 -13.06 6.89
N TYR A 51 -8.12 -12.40 7.63
CA TYR A 51 -7.29 -13.03 8.68
C TYR A 51 -7.49 -12.45 10.09
N LEU A 52 -8.06 -11.25 10.21
CA LEU A 52 -8.16 -10.51 11.48
C LEU A 52 -9.62 -10.27 11.92
N ASP A 53 -10.59 -10.71 11.11
CA ASP A 53 -12.00 -10.93 11.46
C ASP A 53 -12.27 -12.42 11.76
N PHE A 54 -11.34 -13.09 12.44
CA PHE A 54 -11.70 -14.26 13.24
C PHE A 54 -12.35 -13.75 14.54
N ASP A 55 -13.67 -13.83 14.60
CA ASP A 55 -14.49 -13.70 15.81
C ASP A 55 -14.20 -14.88 16.77
#